data_AF-A0A7S6MCB9-F1
#
_entry.id   AF-A0A7S6MCB9-F1
#
_cell.length_a   1.000
_cell.length_b   1.000
_cell.length_c   1.000
_cell.angle_alpha   90.00
_cell.angle_beta   90.00
_cell.angle_gamma   90.00
#
_symmetry.space_group_name_H-M   'P 1'
#
loop_
_entity.id
_entity.type
_entity.pdbx_description
1 polymer ?
#
loop_
_entity_poly.entity_id
_entity_poly.type
_entity_poly.pdbx_seq_one_letter_code
_entity_poly.pdbx_strand_id
1 'polypeptide(L)'
;MLPDATDVIRAYTTVRGWLDAFDTPEPAEAESRVPVKGAHGVCVILRRSGRVLGAGVDWSTDDLAVRRAAGRAMSEMLADEAVRTLPADLLAEAGRRVTLEMEFAGAPVPLVGQRFEDLASRVSPGLDGLAARRTDQWSVRFPAQMRAINQCNPALVLPSIIVNLDVPLSSGQWAEARDRYGVSCYRFSTTHLTQQAPTGTPLVTYRGSELVDPSATTPAGLMRTLEGVVDHVLGRAYQRMQDGRLVHEPLGMMGTYHPTRDAYQPLIATPIEQALTSYALSRYVATPGANPERAGRAAEFADRLLQHLADVRPELEPDPLADVGTCAMIVVAGLESQLMIPPRPELQAFLDKAASKVRQAFDDKAGGFRPIEGLDPPQPLPGPTRALVAMAFGRMLSHGTKDVTPALLRASIDEARQAVSDWEQVNLMPWLGWAELDYAVSTGDRSGLAHLEGLRNLVWQAQVDSNHLSEHDLHGGILLDGSEGLRATEQGLRPMAWLAARAATPGMLPKQELTTEVNRIRAFARFVMQLAVTQTDSWAYKDMRRALGGIRRSPWGSEQAPAAQAFGILVLSDLLRALEGL
;
A
#
# COMPACT_ATOMS: atom_id res chain seq x y z
N MET A 1 -11.56 -10.99 25.93
CA MET A 1 -10.76 -10.37 27.01
C MET A 1 -9.31 -10.48 26.62
N LEU A 2 -8.55 -9.38 26.69
CA LEU A 2 -7.12 -9.41 26.42
C LEU A 2 -6.35 -10.01 27.62
N PRO A 3 -5.18 -10.63 27.38
CA PRO A 3 -4.29 -11.07 28.46
C PRO A 3 -3.85 -9.93 29.37
N ASP A 4 -3.54 -10.24 30.64
CA ASP A 4 -3.06 -9.25 31.61
C ASP A 4 -1.74 -8.60 31.16
N ALA A 5 -1.70 -7.26 31.14
CA ALA A 5 -0.56 -6.52 30.61
C ALA A 5 0.72 -6.70 31.44
N THR A 6 0.60 -6.83 32.77
CA THR A 6 1.75 -7.00 33.67
C THR A 6 2.39 -8.37 33.45
N ASP A 7 1.55 -9.41 33.33
CA ASP A 7 2.00 -10.76 33.04
C ASP A 7 2.67 -10.86 31.66
N VAL A 8 2.12 -10.20 30.65
CA VAL A 8 2.66 -10.15 29.28
C VAL A 8 4.06 -9.52 29.25
N ILE A 9 4.27 -8.39 29.94
CA ILE A 9 5.59 -7.73 30.04
C ILE A 9 6.59 -8.62 30.79
N ARG A 10 6.16 -9.27 31.88
CA ARG A 10 7.00 -10.22 32.62
C ARG A 10 7.44 -11.37 31.73
N ALA A 11 6.49 -12.02 31.04
CA ALA A 11 6.76 -13.13 30.14
C ALA A 11 7.73 -12.74 29.01
N TYR A 12 7.56 -11.54 28.44
CA TYR A 12 8.50 -11.00 27.45
C TYR A 12 9.91 -10.88 28.01
N THR A 13 10.06 -10.28 29.19
CA THR A 13 11.36 -10.08 29.85
C THR A 13 12.03 -11.41 30.17
N THR A 14 11.25 -12.42 30.61
CA THR A 14 11.75 -13.77 30.85
C THR A 14 12.28 -14.42 29.58
N VAL A 15 11.52 -14.41 28.48
CA VAL A 15 11.95 -14.98 27.20
C VAL A 15 13.18 -14.25 26.65
N ARG A 16 13.25 -12.93 26.82
CA ARG A 16 14.43 -12.15 26.44
C ARG A 16 15.68 -12.62 27.19
N GLY A 17 15.55 -12.89 28.49
CA GLY A 17 16.63 -13.45 29.32
C GLY A 17 17.12 -14.82 28.82
N TRP A 18 16.20 -15.71 28.46
CA TRP A 18 16.52 -17.02 27.87
C TRP A 18 17.30 -16.88 26.56
N LEU A 19 16.86 -16.00 25.67
CA LEU A 19 17.56 -15.74 24.42
C LEU A 19 18.95 -15.13 24.65
N ASP A 20 19.10 -14.25 25.65
CA ASP A 20 20.39 -13.61 25.94
C ASP A 20 21.41 -14.55 26.58
N ALA A 21 20.91 -15.56 27.30
CA ALA A 21 21.67 -16.72 27.79
C ALA A 21 21.87 -17.80 26.72
N PHE A 22 21.15 -17.69 25.60
CA PHE A 22 21.06 -18.69 24.53
C PHE A 22 20.66 -20.09 25.04
N ASP A 23 19.79 -20.12 26.04
CA ASP A 23 19.38 -21.33 26.75
C ASP A 23 17.91 -21.24 27.16
N THR A 24 17.14 -22.31 26.92
CA THR A 24 15.73 -22.40 27.33
C THR A 24 15.62 -23.40 28.47
N PRO A 25 15.04 -23.01 29.63
CA PRO A 25 14.97 -23.91 30.77
C PRO A 25 14.22 -25.22 30.46
N GLU A 26 14.58 -26.26 31.19
CA GLU A 26 13.95 -27.58 31.06
C GLU A 26 12.51 -27.52 31.59
N PRO A 27 11.54 -28.29 31.04
CA PRO A 27 10.13 -28.20 31.43
C PRO A 27 9.84 -28.44 32.92
N ALA A 28 10.74 -29.14 33.62
CA ALA A 28 10.61 -29.44 35.04
C ALA A 28 11.09 -28.29 35.96
N GLU A 29 11.87 -27.35 35.42
CA GLU A 29 12.45 -26.23 36.16
C GLU A 29 11.39 -25.17 36.50
N ALA A 30 11.58 -24.48 37.63
CA ALA A 30 10.61 -23.48 38.09
C ALA A 30 10.57 -22.27 37.15
N GLU A 31 11.72 -21.93 36.56
CA GLU A 31 11.90 -20.85 35.59
C GLU A 31 11.06 -21.05 34.33
N SER A 32 10.76 -22.30 33.95
CA SER A 32 9.90 -22.62 32.80
C SER A 32 8.42 -22.25 32.99
N ARG A 33 7.98 -22.04 34.24
CA ARG A 33 6.58 -21.76 34.59
C ARG A 33 6.31 -20.26 34.58
N VAL A 34 5.82 -19.77 33.44
CA VAL A 34 5.54 -18.36 33.19
C VAL A 34 4.03 -18.19 32.96
N PRO A 35 3.22 -18.07 34.03
CA PRO A 35 1.78 -17.91 33.89
C PRO A 35 1.44 -16.53 33.28
N VAL A 36 0.47 -16.52 32.37
CA VAL A 36 -0.09 -15.29 31.79
C VAL A 36 -1.61 -15.33 31.86
N LYS A 37 -2.19 -14.57 32.78
CA LYS A 37 -3.63 -14.60 33.02
C LYS A 37 -4.40 -14.16 31.77
N GLY A 38 -5.36 -14.99 31.36
CA GLY A 38 -6.25 -14.73 30.23
C GLY A 38 -5.68 -15.10 28.86
N ALA A 39 -4.42 -15.55 28.77
CA ALA A 39 -3.84 -16.03 27.53
C ALA A 39 -4.38 -17.42 27.16
N HIS A 40 -4.75 -17.60 25.89
CA HIS A 40 -5.16 -18.87 25.28
C HIS A 40 -4.08 -19.46 24.35
N GLY A 41 -3.08 -18.66 24.03
CA GLY A 41 -1.93 -19.09 23.26
C GLY A 41 -0.87 -18.01 23.20
N VAL A 42 0.35 -18.42 22.84
CA VAL A 42 1.53 -17.58 22.74
C VAL A 42 2.20 -17.83 21.40
N CYS A 43 2.60 -16.75 20.72
CA CYS A 43 3.48 -16.79 19.57
C CYS A 43 4.77 -16.04 19.87
N VAL A 44 5.91 -16.62 19.49
CA VAL A 44 7.24 -16.04 19.59
C VAL A 44 7.85 -16.04 18.19
N ILE A 45 8.35 -14.90 17.73
CA ILE A 45 9.07 -14.77 16.47
C ILE A 45 10.43 -14.13 16.74
N LEU A 46 11.49 -14.75 16.22
CA LEU A 46 12.87 -14.28 16.29
C LEU A 46 13.27 -13.74 14.93
N ARG A 47 13.76 -12.51 14.88
CA ARG A 47 14.19 -11.86 13.63
C ARG A 47 15.61 -11.33 13.71
N ARG A 48 16.27 -11.31 12.57
CA ARG A 48 17.53 -10.59 12.36
C ARG A 48 17.42 -9.77 11.09
N SER A 49 17.48 -8.44 11.23
CA SER A 49 17.37 -7.51 10.11
C SER A 49 16.14 -7.82 9.24
N GLY A 50 14.95 -7.88 9.84
CA GLY A 50 13.69 -8.17 9.16
C GLY A 50 13.44 -9.62 8.74
N ARG A 51 14.49 -10.44 8.55
CA ARG A 51 14.34 -11.86 8.24
C ARG A 51 13.90 -12.62 9.50
N VAL A 52 12.82 -13.38 9.39
CA VAL A 52 12.42 -14.37 10.40
C VAL A 52 13.43 -15.52 10.38
N LEU A 53 14.01 -15.81 11.54
CA LEU A 53 14.90 -16.96 11.74
C LEU A 53 14.17 -18.13 12.41
N GLY A 54 13.16 -17.84 13.25
CA GLY A 54 12.35 -18.88 13.85
C GLY A 54 11.03 -18.35 14.40
N ALA A 55 10.00 -19.20 14.40
CA ALA A 55 8.68 -18.89 14.89
C ALA A 55 8.09 -20.07 15.67
N GLY A 56 7.69 -19.83 16.91
CA GLY A 56 7.06 -20.83 17.77
C GLY A 56 5.67 -20.40 18.17
N VAL A 57 4.73 -21.34 18.14
CA VAL A 57 3.36 -21.14 18.64
C VAL A 57 3.03 -22.21 19.64
N ASP A 58 2.36 -21.86 20.73
CA ASP A 58 1.71 -22.78 21.66
C ASP A 58 0.27 -22.33 21.91
N TRP A 59 -0.69 -23.23 21.74
CA TRP A 59 -2.13 -22.95 21.91
C TRP A 59 -2.68 -23.69 23.12
N SER A 60 -2.13 -23.36 24.30
CA SER A 60 -2.59 -23.89 25.58
C SER A 60 -2.70 -22.76 26.61
N THR A 61 -3.38 -23.06 27.72
CA THR A 61 -3.64 -22.11 28.81
C THR A 61 -2.82 -22.43 30.07
N ASP A 62 -1.82 -23.32 29.98
CA ASP A 62 -0.97 -23.69 31.10
C ASP A 62 0.20 -22.70 31.30
N ASP A 63 0.95 -22.86 32.39
CA ASP A 63 2.10 -22.02 32.74
C ASP A 63 3.36 -22.34 31.90
N LEU A 64 3.33 -23.35 31.04
CA LEU A 64 4.47 -23.77 30.20
C LEU A 64 4.33 -23.29 28.74
N ALA A 65 3.21 -22.68 28.36
CA ALA A 65 2.92 -22.24 26.99
C ALA A 65 4.02 -21.30 26.44
N VAL A 66 4.46 -20.34 27.26
CA VAL A 66 5.53 -19.38 26.91
C VAL A 66 6.84 -20.11 26.61
N ARG A 67 7.25 -21.03 27.48
CA ARG A 67 8.46 -21.84 27.31
C ARG A 67 8.41 -22.68 26.05
N ARG A 68 7.28 -23.35 25.77
CA ARG A 68 7.13 -24.20 24.57
C ARG A 68 7.16 -23.37 23.29
N ALA A 69 6.51 -22.20 23.26
CA ALA A 69 6.59 -21.29 22.12
C ALA A 69 8.03 -20.77 21.90
N ALA A 70 8.71 -20.32 22.96
CA ALA A 70 10.09 -19.84 22.86
C ALA A 70 11.06 -20.94 22.41
N GLY A 71 10.98 -22.13 23.01
CA GLY A 71 11.82 -23.27 22.63
C GLY A 71 11.61 -23.71 21.18
N ARG A 72 10.37 -23.67 20.66
CA ARG A 72 10.10 -23.94 19.23
C ARG A 72 10.73 -22.87 18.32
N ALA A 73 10.60 -21.59 18.67
CA ALA A 73 11.20 -20.50 17.90
C ALA A 73 12.73 -20.60 17.88
N MET A 74 13.36 -20.90 19.01
CA MET A 74 14.81 -21.14 19.10
C MET A 74 15.24 -22.38 18.31
N SER A 75 14.47 -23.46 18.38
CA SER A 75 14.77 -24.70 17.63
C SER A 75 14.75 -24.45 16.12
N GLU A 76 13.76 -23.70 15.62
CA GLU A 76 13.70 -23.31 14.21
C GLU A 76 14.86 -22.41 13.81
N MET A 77 15.21 -21.42 14.66
CA MET A 77 16.38 -20.57 14.44
C MET A 77 17.69 -21.37 14.38
N LEU A 78 17.86 -22.38 15.22
CA LEU A 78 19.04 -23.25 15.21
C LEU A 78 19.08 -24.17 13.98
N ALA A 79 17.92 -24.47 13.39
CA ALA A 79 17.82 -25.23 12.14
C ALA A 79 18.08 -24.36 10.89
N ASP A 80 18.03 -23.03 11.00
CA ASP A 80 18.34 -22.11 9.90
C ASP A 80 19.79 -22.28 9.43
N GLU A 81 19.99 -22.48 8.12
CA GLU A 81 21.30 -22.75 7.53
C GLU A 81 22.33 -21.64 7.81
N ALA A 82 21.90 -20.37 7.79
CA ALA A 82 22.79 -19.24 8.04
C ALA A 82 23.20 -19.13 9.51
N VAL A 83 22.42 -19.70 10.43
CA VAL A 83 22.74 -19.76 11.87
C VAL A 83 23.60 -20.99 12.16
N ARG A 84 23.25 -22.16 11.63
CA ARG A 84 23.96 -23.43 11.83
C ARG A 84 25.42 -23.41 11.35
N THR A 85 25.73 -22.56 10.38
CA THR A 85 27.09 -22.39 9.83
C THR A 85 27.95 -21.39 10.61
N LEU A 86 27.43 -20.74 11.64
CA LEU A 86 28.20 -19.82 12.47
C LEU A 86 29.24 -20.55 13.32
N PRO A 87 30.44 -19.95 13.51
CA PRO A 87 31.38 -20.33 14.55
C PRO A 87 30.72 -20.41 15.94
N ALA A 88 31.21 -21.29 16.81
CA ALA A 88 30.59 -21.57 18.11
C ALA A 88 30.49 -20.34 19.03
N ASP A 89 31.48 -19.46 18.99
CA ASP A 89 31.50 -18.17 19.69
C ASP A 89 30.41 -17.22 19.18
N LEU A 90 30.22 -17.13 17.86
CA LEU A 90 29.16 -16.31 17.27
C LEU A 90 27.76 -16.92 17.47
N LEU A 91 27.68 -18.26 17.53
CA LEU A 91 26.44 -18.98 17.81
C LEU A 91 25.98 -18.71 19.25
N ALA A 92 26.90 -18.73 20.23
CA ALA A 92 26.59 -18.40 21.62
C ALA A 92 26.06 -16.98 21.80
N GLU A 93 26.43 -16.06 20.92
CA GLU A 93 25.92 -14.68 20.90
C GLU A 93 24.69 -14.48 20.01
N ALA A 94 24.24 -15.49 19.27
CA ALA A 94 23.20 -15.33 18.25
C ALA A 94 21.89 -14.81 18.85
N GLY A 95 21.51 -15.28 20.04
CA GLY A 95 20.32 -14.82 20.75
C GLY A 95 20.33 -13.32 21.07
N ARG A 96 21.47 -12.75 21.44
CA ARG A 96 21.62 -11.29 21.72
C ARG A 96 21.55 -10.42 20.46
N ARG A 97 21.64 -11.02 19.27
CA ARG A 97 21.65 -10.33 17.98
C ARG A 97 20.30 -10.38 17.26
N VAL A 98 19.30 -11.05 17.84
CA VAL A 98 17.94 -11.13 17.31
C VAL A 98 16.99 -10.22 18.07
N THR A 99 16.04 -9.62 17.34
CA THR A 99 14.88 -8.95 17.92
C THR A 99 13.82 -9.99 18.28
N LEU A 100 13.16 -9.78 19.42
CA LEU A 100 12.07 -10.61 19.91
C LEU A 100 10.70 -9.96 19.65
N GLU A 101 9.82 -10.69 18.97
CA GLU A 101 8.41 -10.36 18.77
C GLU A 101 7.56 -11.43 19.51
N MET A 102 6.59 -11.01 20.32
CA MET A 102 5.70 -11.91 21.05
C MET A 102 4.24 -11.45 20.97
N GLU A 103 3.33 -12.39 20.70
CA GLU A 103 1.89 -12.17 20.74
C GLU A 103 1.22 -13.12 21.73
N PHE A 104 0.32 -12.60 22.54
CA PHE A 104 -0.48 -13.36 23.50
C PHE A 104 -1.95 -13.29 23.09
N ALA A 105 -2.54 -14.44 22.77
CA ALA A 105 -3.92 -14.54 22.32
C ALA A 105 -4.90 -14.45 23.49
N GLY A 106 -5.91 -13.61 23.37
CA GLY A 106 -7.08 -13.65 24.24
C GLY A 106 -8.01 -14.82 23.91
N ALA A 107 -9.14 -14.90 24.63
CA ALA A 107 -10.13 -15.94 24.40
C ALA A 107 -10.68 -15.94 22.96
N PRO A 108 -10.79 -17.11 22.31
CA PRO A 108 -11.31 -17.21 20.95
C PRO A 108 -12.80 -16.88 20.90
N VAL A 109 -13.20 -16.15 19.87
CA VAL A 109 -14.58 -15.75 19.58
C VAL A 109 -15.04 -16.45 18.31
N PRO A 110 -16.13 -17.24 18.34
CA PRO A 110 -16.62 -17.95 17.16
C PRO A 110 -16.97 -17.00 16.01
N LEU A 111 -16.63 -17.40 14.80
CA LEU A 111 -17.05 -16.74 13.56
C LEU A 111 -18.28 -17.45 12.99
N VAL A 112 -19.29 -16.68 12.60
CA VAL A 112 -20.54 -17.20 12.05
C VAL A 112 -20.75 -16.65 10.64
N GLY A 113 -21.02 -17.53 9.69
CA GLY A 113 -21.19 -17.21 8.27
C GLY A 113 -21.54 -18.44 7.45
N GLN A 114 -22.03 -18.23 6.23
CA GLN A 114 -22.35 -19.32 5.29
C GLN A 114 -21.24 -19.54 4.26
N ARG A 115 -20.46 -18.49 3.98
CA ARG A 115 -19.30 -18.53 3.08
C ARG A 115 -18.04 -17.99 3.76
N PHE A 116 -16.87 -18.23 3.17
CA PHE A 116 -15.61 -17.71 3.70
C PHE A 116 -15.56 -16.19 3.71
N GLU A 117 -16.18 -15.53 2.74
CA GLU A 117 -16.27 -14.07 2.67
C GLU A 117 -17.06 -13.52 3.85
N ASP A 118 -18.12 -14.21 4.26
CA ASP A 118 -18.93 -13.82 5.42
C ASP A 118 -18.10 -13.92 6.71
N LEU A 119 -17.26 -14.95 6.84
CA LEU A 119 -16.34 -15.08 7.97
C LEU A 119 -15.23 -14.01 7.92
N ALA A 120 -14.62 -13.81 6.76
CA ALA A 120 -13.52 -12.87 6.54
C ALA A 120 -13.93 -11.42 6.83
N SER A 121 -15.16 -11.04 6.49
CA SER A 121 -15.70 -9.70 6.77
C SER A 121 -15.77 -9.36 8.26
N ARG A 122 -15.79 -10.39 9.14
CA ARG A 122 -15.86 -10.25 10.61
C ARG A 122 -14.49 -10.26 11.29
N VAL A 123 -13.41 -10.35 10.51
CA VAL A 123 -12.03 -10.43 10.99
C VAL A 123 -11.35 -9.12 10.65
N SER A 124 -10.53 -8.61 11.57
CA SER A 124 -9.70 -7.43 11.38
C SER A 124 -8.29 -7.84 10.95
N PRO A 125 -7.93 -7.74 9.65
CA PRO A 125 -6.63 -8.17 9.13
C PRO A 125 -5.48 -7.57 9.93
N GLY A 126 -4.47 -8.37 10.25
CA GLY A 126 -3.29 -7.90 11.01
C GLY A 126 -3.53 -7.53 12.48
N LEU A 127 -4.76 -7.61 13.00
CA LEU A 127 -5.11 -7.41 14.42
C LEU A 127 -5.69 -8.68 15.05
N ASP A 128 -6.66 -9.28 14.36
CA ASP A 128 -7.28 -10.52 14.78
C ASP A 128 -6.44 -11.69 14.28
N GLY A 129 -6.11 -12.61 15.18
CA GLY A 129 -5.64 -13.94 14.82
C GLY A 129 -6.81 -14.83 14.45
N LEU A 130 -6.51 -15.91 13.73
CA LEU A 130 -7.48 -16.86 13.23
C LEU A 130 -7.20 -18.25 13.79
N ALA A 131 -8.26 -18.95 14.18
CA ALA A 131 -8.19 -20.32 14.65
C ALA A 131 -9.29 -21.16 14.02
N ALA A 132 -8.97 -22.39 13.68
CA ALA A 132 -9.93 -23.42 13.30
C ALA A 132 -9.81 -24.57 14.30
N ARG A 133 -10.95 -25.18 14.62
CA ARG A 133 -11.04 -26.33 15.52
C ARG A 133 -11.83 -27.45 14.88
N ARG A 134 -11.32 -28.67 15.02
CA ARG A 134 -12.02 -29.92 14.74
C ARG A 134 -11.80 -30.81 15.96
N THR A 135 -12.88 -31.25 16.60
CA THR A 135 -12.84 -32.02 17.87
C THR A 135 -12.01 -31.31 18.96
N ASP A 136 -10.81 -31.80 19.23
CA ASP A 136 -9.79 -31.34 20.18
C ASP A 136 -8.57 -30.74 19.49
N GLN A 137 -8.47 -30.87 18.16
CA GLN A 137 -7.39 -30.32 17.35
C GLN A 137 -7.65 -28.85 17.01
N TRP A 138 -6.58 -28.06 17.11
CA TRP A 138 -6.56 -26.65 16.79
C TRP A 138 -5.50 -26.36 15.74
N SER A 139 -5.87 -25.50 14.78
CA SER A 139 -4.96 -24.91 13.82
C SER A 139 -5.10 -23.40 13.92
N VAL A 140 -3.99 -22.72 14.23
CA VAL A 140 -4.01 -21.30 14.60
C VAL A 140 -2.98 -20.50 13.82
N ARG A 141 -3.33 -19.26 13.51
CA ARG A 141 -2.46 -18.27 12.87
C ARG A 141 -2.55 -16.95 13.61
N PHE A 142 -1.41 -16.52 14.12
CA PHE A 142 -1.26 -15.25 14.83
C PHE A 142 -1.08 -14.09 13.84
N PRO A 143 -1.55 -12.88 14.17
CA PRO A 143 -1.36 -11.69 13.33
C PRO A 143 0.09 -11.45 12.91
N ALA A 144 1.06 -11.60 13.83
CA ALA A 144 2.48 -11.44 13.54
C ALA A 144 2.97 -12.42 12.47
N GLN A 145 2.53 -13.67 12.52
CA GLN A 145 2.89 -14.67 11.51
C GLN A 145 2.32 -14.30 10.14
N MET A 146 1.06 -13.87 10.09
CA MET A 146 0.40 -13.43 8.86
C MET A 146 1.12 -12.21 8.26
N ARG A 147 1.51 -11.23 9.08
CA ARG A 147 2.29 -10.06 8.63
C ARG A 147 3.68 -10.46 8.13
N ALA A 148 4.36 -11.36 8.82
CA ALA A 148 5.72 -11.80 8.48
C ALA A 148 5.84 -12.34 7.05
N ILE A 149 4.80 -13.03 6.57
CA ILE A 149 4.74 -13.59 5.21
C ILE A 149 3.86 -12.77 4.25
N ASN A 150 3.37 -11.60 4.68
CA ASN A 150 2.47 -10.73 3.94
C ASN A 150 1.16 -11.41 3.47
N GLN A 151 0.56 -12.24 4.33
CA GLN A 151 -0.70 -12.96 4.09
C GLN A 151 -1.74 -12.63 5.17
N CYS A 152 -2.16 -11.37 5.23
CA CYS A 152 -3.18 -10.93 6.19
C CYS A 152 -4.62 -11.00 5.65
N ASN A 153 -4.85 -11.38 4.38
CA ASN A 153 -6.19 -11.53 3.82
C ASN A 153 -6.90 -12.76 4.47
N PRO A 154 -7.92 -12.57 5.31
CA PRO A 154 -8.57 -13.66 6.02
C PRO A 154 -9.24 -14.69 5.09
N ALA A 155 -9.70 -14.27 3.91
CA ALA A 155 -10.33 -15.17 2.94
C ALA A 155 -9.35 -16.21 2.38
N LEU A 156 -8.05 -15.89 2.36
CA LEU A 156 -6.99 -16.84 1.97
C LEU A 156 -6.47 -17.65 3.17
N VAL A 157 -6.40 -17.05 4.35
CA VAL A 157 -5.87 -17.72 5.55
C VAL A 157 -6.84 -18.77 6.09
N LEU A 158 -8.15 -18.50 6.11
CA LEU A 158 -9.16 -19.41 6.65
C LEU A 158 -9.13 -20.80 5.99
N PRO A 159 -9.13 -20.93 4.64
CA PRO A 159 -8.94 -22.23 4.00
C PRO A 159 -7.64 -22.91 4.41
N SER A 160 -6.53 -22.17 4.50
CA SER A 160 -5.22 -22.75 4.83
C SER A 160 -5.18 -23.39 6.22
N ILE A 161 -5.80 -22.76 7.23
CA ILE A 161 -5.82 -23.30 8.59
C ILE A 161 -6.76 -24.49 8.74
N ILE A 162 -7.81 -24.58 7.92
CA ILE A 162 -8.72 -25.73 7.88
C ILE A 162 -8.04 -26.94 7.24
N VAL A 163 -7.27 -26.73 6.17
CA VAL A 163 -6.49 -27.81 5.53
C VAL A 163 -5.51 -28.45 6.52
N ASN A 164 -4.91 -27.67 7.43
CA ASN A 164 -4.04 -28.18 8.49
C ASN A 164 -4.76 -29.06 9.54
N LEU A 165 -6.09 -29.16 9.49
CA LEU A 165 -6.89 -30.08 10.33
C LEU A 165 -7.27 -31.37 9.58
N ASP A 166 -6.53 -31.70 8.52
CA ASP A 166 -6.75 -32.84 7.64
C ASP A 166 -8.18 -32.87 7.07
N VAL A 167 -8.71 -31.68 6.72
CA VAL A 167 -10.01 -31.51 6.08
C VAL A 167 -9.80 -31.20 4.60
N PRO A 168 -10.20 -32.10 3.68
CA PRO A 168 -10.09 -31.83 2.26
C PRO A 168 -11.11 -30.76 1.86
N LEU A 169 -10.64 -29.64 1.33
CA LEU A 169 -11.50 -28.60 0.78
C LEU A 169 -11.68 -28.85 -0.72
N SER A 170 -12.69 -29.64 -1.07
CA SER A 170 -12.97 -30.05 -2.45
C SER A 170 -13.38 -28.88 -3.37
N SER A 171 -13.80 -27.75 -2.81
CA SER A 171 -14.43 -26.67 -3.58
C SER A 171 -14.40 -25.30 -2.87
N GLY A 172 -13.57 -25.10 -1.84
CA GLY A 172 -13.54 -23.83 -1.09
C GLY A 172 -14.86 -23.50 -0.39
N GLN A 173 -15.72 -24.48 -0.14
CA GLN A 173 -17.03 -24.27 0.49
C GLN A 173 -16.95 -24.45 2.01
N TRP A 174 -17.07 -23.33 2.73
CA TRP A 174 -17.13 -23.31 4.20
C TRP A 174 -18.22 -24.23 4.78
N ALA A 175 -19.39 -24.29 4.13
CA ALA A 175 -20.50 -25.13 4.58
C ALA A 175 -20.13 -26.62 4.65
N GLU A 176 -19.34 -27.14 3.70
CA GLU A 176 -18.89 -28.55 3.74
C GLU A 176 -17.97 -28.78 4.95
N ALA A 177 -16.98 -27.91 5.17
CA ALA A 177 -16.07 -28.00 6.31
C ALA A 177 -16.84 -27.98 7.65
N ARG A 178 -17.85 -27.10 7.77
CA ARG A 178 -18.69 -26.98 8.96
C ARG A 178 -19.57 -28.21 9.17
N ASP A 179 -20.40 -28.55 8.19
CA ASP A 179 -21.51 -29.49 8.37
C ASP A 179 -21.06 -30.95 8.30
N ARG A 180 -20.08 -31.26 7.43
CA ARG A 180 -19.58 -32.63 7.23
C ARG A 180 -18.45 -32.98 8.20
N TYR A 181 -17.55 -32.04 8.46
CA TYR A 181 -16.33 -32.28 9.24
C TYR A 181 -16.37 -31.68 10.65
N GLY A 182 -17.44 -30.95 11.00
CA GLY A 182 -17.61 -30.36 12.33
C GLY A 182 -16.61 -29.25 12.63
N VAL A 183 -16.09 -28.57 11.59
CA VAL A 183 -15.11 -27.50 11.77
C VAL A 183 -15.79 -26.24 12.30
N SER A 184 -15.16 -25.61 13.28
CA SER A 184 -15.53 -24.28 13.77
C SER A 184 -14.37 -23.30 13.57
N CYS A 185 -14.67 -22.11 13.05
CA CYS A 185 -13.69 -21.04 12.93
C CYS A 185 -13.88 -19.99 14.02
N TYR A 186 -12.77 -19.39 14.45
CA TYR A 186 -12.71 -18.39 15.51
C TYR A 186 -11.78 -17.26 15.09
N ARG A 187 -12.03 -16.09 15.65
CA ARG A 187 -11.04 -15.00 15.72
C ARG A 187 -10.59 -14.80 17.16
N PHE A 188 -9.42 -14.23 17.36
CA PHE A 188 -8.96 -13.82 18.69
C PHE A 188 -8.14 -12.54 18.59
N SER A 189 -8.27 -11.66 19.58
CA SER A 189 -7.42 -10.48 19.68
C SER A 189 -6.12 -10.81 20.39
N THR A 190 -5.05 -10.07 20.10
CA THR A 190 -3.74 -10.29 20.71
C THR A 190 -3.22 -9.06 21.42
N THR A 191 -2.43 -9.26 22.47
CA THR A 191 -1.48 -8.25 22.95
C THR A 191 -0.14 -8.52 22.27
N HIS A 192 0.40 -7.53 21.57
CA HIS A 192 1.60 -7.68 20.76
C HIS A 192 2.74 -6.79 21.28
N LEU A 193 3.88 -7.41 21.59
CA LEU A 193 5.13 -6.76 22.00
C LEU A 193 6.24 -7.05 20.99
N THR A 194 7.01 -6.04 20.61
CA THR A 194 8.16 -6.20 19.71
C THR A 194 9.35 -5.34 20.12
N GLN A 195 10.53 -5.70 19.62
CA GLN A 195 11.79 -4.97 19.77
C GLN A 195 12.21 -4.37 18.43
N GLN A 196 12.45 -3.05 18.37
CA GLN A 196 12.99 -2.40 17.17
C GLN A 196 14.45 -2.77 16.89
N ALA A 197 15.21 -3.04 17.96
CA ALA A 197 16.60 -3.47 17.93
C ALA A 197 16.80 -4.55 19.01
N PRO A 198 17.81 -5.43 18.88
CA PRO A 198 18.02 -6.53 19.83
C PRO A 198 18.18 -6.07 21.29
N THR A 199 18.77 -4.89 21.50
CA THR A 199 18.96 -4.24 22.82
C THR A 199 17.87 -3.22 23.17
N GLY A 200 16.85 -3.07 22.30
CA GLY A 200 15.77 -2.12 22.50
C GLY A 200 14.80 -2.55 23.60
N THR A 201 14.09 -1.58 24.17
CA THR A 201 12.97 -1.86 25.08
C THR A 201 11.80 -2.41 24.27
N PRO A 202 11.02 -3.39 24.78
CA PRO A 202 9.79 -3.81 24.11
C PRO A 202 8.81 -2.64 24.00
N LEU A 203 8.13 -2.57 22.85
CA LEU A 203 7.05 -1.63 22.61
C LEU A 203 5.80 -2.35 22.12
N VAL A 204 4.64 -1.82 22.51
CA VAL A 204 3.35 -2.29 22.03
C VAL A 204 3.11 -1.66 20.66
N THR A 205 2.78 -2.49 19.66
CA THR A 205 2.44 -1.99 18.31
C THR A 205 0.99 -2.25 17.95
N TYR A 206 0.49 -1.46 17.01
CA TYR A 206 -0.79 -1.67 16.37
C TYR A 206 -0.54 -2.14 14.93
N ARG A 207 -0.92 -3.38 14.61
CA ARG A 207 -0.56 -4.06 13.34
C ARG A 207 0.94 -4.08 13.02
N GLY A 208 1.81 -4.03 14.03
CA GLY A 208 3.26 -4.02 13.82
C GLY A 208 3.86 -2.64 13.53
N SER A 209 3.06 -1.56 13.57
CA SER A 209 3.53 -0.18 13.43
C SER A 209 3.08 0.66 14.63
N GLU A 210 3.68 1.84 14.78
CA GLU A 210 3.18 2.88 15.68
C GLU A 210 1.95 3.59 15.07
N LEU A 211 1.06 4.08 15.93
CA LEU A 211 -0.09 4.87 15.48
C LEU A 211 0.34 6.32 15.21
N VAL A 212 0.00 6.83 14.04
CA VAL A 212 0.24 8.24 13.70
C VAL A 212 -0.76 9.11 14.46
N ASP A 213 -0.25 10.03 15.28
CA ASP A 213 -1.04 11.00 16.01
C ASP A 213 -1.72 12.00 15.06
N PRO A 214 -3.01 12.35 15.23
CA PRO A 214 -3.68 13.37 14.42
C PRO A 214 -2.93 14.71 14.34
N SER A 215 -2.25 15.11 15.41
CA SER A 215 -1.44 16.33 15.46
C SER A 215 -0.19 16.30 14.58
N ALA A 216 0.21 15.12 14.07
CA ALA A 216 1.35 14.99 13.17
C ALA A 216 1.12 15.64 11.80
N THR A 217 -0.13 15.92 11.42
CA THR A 217 -0.53 16.50 10.12
C THR A 217 -0.27 18.01 9.98
N THR A 218 0.79 18.51 10.61
CA THR A 218 1.29 19.87 10.38
C THR A 218 1.90 20.00 8.98
N PRO A 219 2.03 21.21 8.40
CA PRO A 219 2.73 21.41 7.12
C PRO A 219 4.13 20.78 7.09
N ALA A 220 4.88 20.88 8.20
CA ALA A 220 6.20 20.27 8.32
C ALA A 220 6.14 18.73 8.38
N GLY A 221 5.13 18.16 9.04
CA GLY A 221 4.91 16.71 9.06
C GLY A 221 4.55 16.17 7.67
N LEU A 222 3.62 16.84 6.99
CA LEU A 222 3.23 16.52 5.61
C LEU A 222 4.41 16.60 4.64
N MET A 223 5.23 17.66 4.74
CA MET A 223 6.44 17.80 3.92
C MET A 223 7.44 16.69 4.18
N ARG A 224 7.74 16.35 5.46
CA ARG A 224 8.65 15.25 5.77
C ARG A 224 8.16 13.91 5.21
N THR A 225 6.86 13.64 5.28
CA THR A 225 6.28 12.44 4.67
C THR A 225 6.40 12.47 3.16
N LEU A 226 6.06 13.58 2.51
CA LEU A 226 6.18 13.76 1.06
C LEU A 226 7.62 13.52 0.59
N GLU A 227 8.60 14.15 1.24
CA GLU A 227 10.02 13.97 0.92
C GLU A 227 10.49 12.52 1.15
N GLY A 228 9.98 11.84 2.17
CA GLY A 228 10.25 10.42 2.38
C GLY A 228 9.75 9.54 1.23
N VAL A 229 8.53 9.81 0.73
CA VAL A 229 7.97 9.08 -0.42
C VAL A 229 8.75 9.40 -1.70
N VAL A 230 9.19 10.65 -1.88
CA VAL A 230 10.04 11.04 -3.02
C VAL A 230 11.41 10.35 -2.96
N ASP A 231 12.08 10.39 -1.82
CA ASP A 231 13.38 9.72 -1.62
C ASP A 231 13.28 8.22 -1.88
N HIS A 232 12.17 7.60 -1.44
CA HIS A 232 11.83 6.20 -1.75
C HIS A 232 11.70 5.93 -3.25
N VAL A 233 10.92 6.74 -3.96
CA VAL A 233 10.74 6.61 -5.42
C VAL A 233 12.06 6.82 -6.17
N LEU A 234 12.85 7.82 -5.78
CA LEU A 234 14.18 8.07 -6.36
C LEU A 234 15.13 6.88 -6.15
N GLY A 235 14.98 6.15 -5.04
CA GLY A 235 15.72 4.93 -4.73
C GLY A 235 15.35 3.71 -5.59
N ARG A 236 14.26 3.79 -6.40
CA ARG A 236 13.78 2.69 -7.25
C ARG A 236 14.29 2.73 -8.68
N ALA A 237 15.18 3.66 -9.02
CA ALA A 237 15.84 3.65 -10.32
C ALA A 237 16.45 2.27 -10.60
N TYR A 238 16.18 1.68 -11.77
CA TYR A 238 16.79 0.41 -12.13
C TYR A 238 18.31 0.58 -12.21
N GLN A 239 19.03 -0.29 -11.51
CA GLN A 239 20.49 -0.32 -11.47
C GLN A 239 20.94 -1.77 -11.61
N ARG A 240 21.87 -2.03 -12.55
CA ARG A 240 22.52 -3.33 -12.68
C ARG A 240 23.96 -3.23 -12.22
N MET A 241 24.42 -4.22 -11.45
CA MET A 241 25.84 -4.40 -11.20
C MET A 241 26.49 -4.99 -12.45
N GLN A 242 27.45 -4.27 -13.04
CA GLN A 242 28.28 -4.73 -14.13
C GLN A 242 29.74 -4.47 -13.76
N ASP A 243 30.55 -5.53 -13.75
CA ASP A 243 31.98 -5.47 -13.39
C ASP A 243 32.27 -4.79 -12.03
N GLY A 244 31.40 -5.03 -11.04
CA GLY A 244 31.52 -4.43 -9.71
C GLY A 244 31.10 -2.96 -9.61
N ARG A 245 30.56 -2.38 -10.69
CA ARG A 245 30.03 -1.01 -10.73
C ARG A 245 28.52 -1.02 -10.96
N LEU A 246 27.82 -0.10 -10.30
CA LEU A 246 26.40 0.16 -10.58
C LEU A 246 26.31 0.93 -11.90
N VAL A 247 25.70 0.30 -12.90
CA VAL A 247 25.41 0.90 -14.21
C VAL A 247 23.92 1.14 -14.29
N HIS A 248 23.55 2.37 -14.67
CA HIS A 248 22.17 2.71 -15.00
C HIS A 248 21.85 2.16 -16.39
N GLU A 249 20.83 1.30 -16.45
CA GLU A 249 20.25 0.87 -17.73
C GLU A 249 18.98 1.67 -18.01
N PRO A 250 18.61 1.84 -19.30
CA PRO A 250 17.40 2.55 -19.72
C PRO A 250 16.11 1.77 -19.44
N LEU A 251 16.08 0.91 -18.41
CA LEU A 251 14.92 0.08 -18.04
C LEU A 251 13.99 0.76 -17.02
N GLY A 252 14.15 2.08 -16.84
CA GLY A 252 13.21 2.85 -16.02
C GLY A 252 13.32 2.61 -14.50
N MET A 253 12.17 2.32 -13.90
CA MET A 253 11.98 2.14 -12.45
C MET A 253 11.56 0.70 -12.13
N MET A 254 11.96 0.22 -10.95
CA MET A 254 11.54 -1.09 -10.43
C MET A 254 10.04 -1.12 -10.06
N GLY A 255 9.42 -2.30 -10.13
CA GLY A 255 7.98 -2.50 -9.91
C GLY A 255 7.51 -2.44 -8.44
N THR A 256 6.52 -3.26 -8.07
CA THR A 256 6.02 -3.32 -6.68
C THR A 256 7.08 -3.91 -5.78
N TYR A 257 7.50 -3.16 -4.76
CA TYR A 257 8.45 -3.65 -3.77
C TYR A 257 7.73 -4.47 -2.70
N HIS A 258 8.30 -5.62 -2.35
CA HIS A 258 7.86 -6.51 -1.28
C HIS A 258 8.93 -6.53 -0.17
N PRO A 259 8.85 -5.63 0.83
CA PRO A 259 9.86 -5.46 1.87
C PRO A 259 10.17 -6.72 2.71
N THR A 260 9.18 -7.60 2.88
CA THR A 260 9.35 -8.88 3.59
C THR A 260 10.20 -9.87 2.81
N ARG A 261 10.24 -9.75 1.48
CA ARG A 261 11.03 -10.59 0.59
C ARG A 261 12.32 -9.90 0.13
N ASP A 262 12.38 -8.57 0.21
CA ASP A 262 13.37 -7.70 -0.47
C ASP A 262 13.42 -8.02 -1.96
N ALA A 263 12.25 -7.95 -2.61
CA ALA A 263 12.08 -8.27 -4.02
C ALA A 263 11.12 -7.30 -4.69
N TYR A 264 11.30 -7.10 -5.99
CA TYR A 264 10.39 -6.34 -6.84
C TYR A 264 9.60 -7.30 -7.73
N GLN A 265 8.28 -7.10 -7.82
CA GLN A 265 7.41 -7.89 -8.69
C GLN A 265 6.35 -7.00 -9.38
N PRO A 266 6.29 -6.96 -10.72
CA PRO A 266 7.36 -7.37 -11.64
C PRO A 266 8.68 -6.65 -11.34
N LEU A 267 9.78 -7.09 -11.96
CA LEU A 267 11.09 -6.47 -11.76
C LEU A 267 11.06 -4.98 -12.18
N ILE A 268 10.50 -4.70 -13.35
CA ILE A 268 10.36 -3.35 -13.92
C ILE A 268 8.91 -2.92 -13.81
N ALA A 269 8.67 -1.67 -13.39
CA ALA A 269 7.34 -1.09 -13.33
C ALA A 269 6.72 -0.98 -14.74
N THR A 270 5.41 -1.13 -14.83
CA THR A 270 4.73 -1.01 -16.12
C THR A 270 4.91 0.39 -16.72
N PRO A 271 4.89 0.55 -18.05
CA PRO A 271 5.04 1.86 -18.69
C PRO A 271 4.11 2.95 -18.14
N ILE A 272 2.84 2.62 -17.89
CA ILE A 272 1.87 3.55 -17.31
C ILE A 272 2.23 3.98 -15.88
N GLU A 273 2.77 3.07 -15.06
CA GLU A 273 3.24 3.40 -13.69
C GLU A 273 4.47 4.32 -13.72
N GLN A 274 5.38 4.12 -14.68
CA GLN A 274 6.54 5.00 -14.86
C GLN A 274 6.11 6.40 -15.30
N ALA A 275 5.18 6.50 -16.27
CA ALA A 275 4.63 7.79 -16.69
C ALA A 275 3.86 8.49 -15.56
N LEU A 276 3.02 7.76 -14.80
CA LEU A 276 2.33 8.30 -13.63
C LEU A 276 3.30 8.80 -12.55
N THR A 277 4.42 8.09 -12.35
CA THR A 277 5.48 8.50 -11.42
C THR A 277 6.19 9.78 -11.90
N SER A 278 6.48 9.89 -13.20
CA SER A 278 7.06 11.10 -13.79
C SER A 278 6.13 12.31 -13.61
N TYR A 279 4.81 12.13 -13.84
CA TYR A 279 3.82 13.16 -13.55
C TYR A 279 3.83 13.58 -12.07
N ALA A 280 3.79 12.61 -11.15
CA ALA A 280 3.80 12.89 -9.71
C ALA A 280 5.06 13.63 -9.24
N LEU A 281 6.24 13.25 -9.75
CA LEU A 281 7.50 13.93 -9.42
C LEU A 281 7.52 15.36 -9.97
N SER A 282 7.01 15.58 -11.19
CA SER A 282 6.85 16.93 -11.75
C SER A 282 5.95 17.80 -10.87
N ARG A 283 4.87 17.22 -10.32
CA ARG A 283 4.02 17.89 -9.33
C ARG A 283 4.75 18.16 -8.01
N TYR A 284 5.60 17.27 -7.52
CA TYR A 284 6.42 17.54 -6.33
C TYR A 284 7.37 18.72 -6.52
N VAL A 285 7.99 18.84 -7.68
CA VAL A 285 8.96 19.91 -7.98
C VAL A 285 8.34 21.30 -7.85
N ALA A 286 7.07 21.44 -8.23
CA ALA A 286 6.32 22.68 -8.09
C ALA A 286 5.60 22.83 -6.72
N THR A 287 5.93 22.02 -5.71
CA THR A 287 5.30 22.08 -4.39
C THR A 287 5.94 23.16 -3.51
N PRO A 288 5.15 24.02 -2.85
CA PRO A 288 5.68 25.04 -1.94
C PRO A 288 6.50 24.43 -0.80
N GLY A 289 7.71 24.95 -0.60
CA GLY A 289 8.63 24.50 0.44
C GLY A 289 9.37 23.19 0.14
N ALA A 290 9.24 22.62 -1.07
CA ALA A 290 10.03 21.47 -1.47
C ALA A 290 11.53 21.78 -1.39
N ASN A 291 12.33 20.83 -0.88
CA ASN A 291 13.78 21.00 -0.81
C ASN A 291 14.36 21.13 -2.24
N PRO A 292 15.13 22.20 -2.55
CA PRO A 292 15.60 22.46 -3.91
C PRO A 292 16.49 21.37 -4.50
N GLU A 293 17.35 20.74 -3.69
CA GLU A 293 18.22 19.65 -4.13
C GLU A 293 17.40 18.40 -4.49
N ARG A 294 16.46 18.03 -3.62
CA ARG A 294 15.53 16.93 -3.89
C ARG A 294 14.64 17.21 -5.09
N ALA A 295 14.16 18.46 -5.23
CA ALA A 295 13.37 18.87 -6.39
C ALA A 295 14.19 18.76 -7.69
N GLY A 296 15.46 19.16 -7.70
CA GLY A 296 16.36 18.96 -8.83
C GLY A 296 16.50 17.48 -9.21
N ARG A 297 16.77 16.61 -8.22
CA ARG A 297 16.87 15.16 -8.44
C ARG A 297 15.55 14.54 -8.92
N ALA A 298 14.41 15.01 -8.41
CA ALA A 298 13.09 14.56 -8.84
C ALA A 298 12.77 14.97 -10.28
N ALA A 299 13.12 16.20 -10.68
CA ALA A 299 12.96 16.69 -12.05
C ALA A 299 13.82 15.88 -13.03
N GLU A 300 15.09 15.65 -12.70
CA GLU A 300 16.00 14.82 -13.50
C GLU A 300 15.50 13.37 -13.63
N PHE A 301 14.98 12.79 -12.55
CA PHE A 301 14.46 11.43 -12.58
C PHE A 301 13.15 11.34 -13.38
N ALA A 302 12.26 12.32 -13.26
CA ALA A 302 11.01 12.39 -14.05
C ALA A 302 11.28 12.46 -15.55
N ASP A 303 12.21 13.32 -15.99
CA ASP A 303 12.67 13.42 -17.39
C ASP A 303 13.32 12.10 -17.85
N ARG A 304 14.16 11.50 -17.02
CA ARG A 304 14.80 10.22 -17.32
C ARG A 304 13.80 9.08 -17.52
N LEU A 305 12.74 9.00 -16.71
CA LEU A 305 11.70 8.00 -16.88
C LEU A 305 11.02 8.14 -18.26
N LEU A 306 10.71 9.36 -18.69
CA LEU A 306 10.13 9.59 -20.02
C LEU A 306 11.12 9.24 -21.14
N GLN A 307 12.41 9.52 -20.96
CA GLN A 307 13.45 9.10 -21.91
C GLN A 307 13.58 7.58 -22.00
N HIS A 308 13.52 6.87 -20.87
CA HIS A 308 13.56 5.40 -20.85
C HIS A 308 12.32 4.79 -21.53
N LEU A 309 11.13 5.39 -21.35
CA LEU A 309 9.93 4.98 -22.08
C LEU A 309 10.04 5.18 -23.61
N ALA A 310 10.90 6.10 -24.06
CA ALA A 310 11.18 6.29 -25.49
C ALA A 310 12.22 5.29 -26.05
N ASP A 311 13.05 4.69 -25.19
CA ASP A 311 14.10 3.72 -25.55
C ASP A 311 13.68 2.28 -25.18
N VAL A 312 12.72 1.76 -25.96
CA VAL A 312 12.11 0.45 -25.69
C VAL A 312 13.08 -0.69 -26.00
N ARG A 313 13.22 -1.63 -25.05
CA ARG A 313 13.87 -2.93 -25.26
C ARG A 313 12.85 -4.06 -25.35
N PRO A 314 12.43 -4.48 -26.57
CA PRO A 314 11.29 -5.38 -26.76
C PRO A 314 11.44 -6.76 -26.09
N GLU A 315 12.67 -7.20 -25.80
CA GLU A 315 12.92 -8.46 -25.11
C GLU A 315 12.63 -8.41 -23.60
N LEU A 316 12.60 -7.20 -23.01
CA LEU A 316 12.53 -6.99 -21.57
C LEU A 316 11.27 -6.25 -21.12
N GLU A 317 10.70 -5.40 -21.98
CA GLU A 317 9.56 -4.56 -21.65
C GLU A 317 8.57 -4.41 -22.82
N PRO A 318 7.27 -4.19 -22.52
CA PRO A 318 6.28 -3.94 -23.55
C PRO A 318 6.48 -2.55 -24.18
N ASP A 319 6.20 -2.42 -25.48
CA ASP A 319 6.18 -1.12 -26.17
C ASP A 319 5.13 -0.18 -25.54
N PRO A 320 5.54 0.94 -24.92
CA PRO A 320 4.62 1.90 -24.31
C PRO A 320 3.63 2.50 -25.30
N LEU A 321 3.99 2.57 -26.59
CA LEU A 321 3.10 3.09 -27.63
C LEU A 321 2.04 2.08 -28.05
N ALA A 322 2.14 0.81 -27.67
CA ALA A 322 1.14 -0.20 -28.03
C ALA A 322 -0.18 -0.05 -27.27
N ASP A 323 -0.17 0.60 -26.10
CA ASP A 323 -1.34 0.81 -25.26
C ASP A 323 -1.75 2.30 -25.21
N VAL A 324 -3.02 2.58 -25.52
CA VAL A 324 -3.54 3.96 -25.59
C VAL A 324 -3.57 4.61 -24.20
N GLY A 325 -3.84 3.84 -23.14
CA GLY A 325 -3.87 4.38 -21.77
C GLY A 325 -2.49 4.83 -21.31
N THR A 326 -1.48 4.05 -21.65
CA THR A 326 -0.07 4.37 -21.45
C THR A 326 0.32 5.61 -22.26
N CYS A 327 -0.07 5.71 -23.54
CA CYS A 327 0.16 6.91 -24.36
C CYS A 327 -0.46 8.16 -23.71
N ALA A 328 -1.69 8.05 -23.20
CA ALA A 328 -2.37 9.16 -22.52
C ALA A 328 -1.60 9.62 -21.29
N MET A 329 -1.14 8.69 -20.45
CA MET A 329 -0.35 9.02 -19.26
C MET A 329 1.03 9.61 -19.62
N ILE A 330 1.67 9.14 -20.70
CA ILE A 330 2.92 9.72 -21.23
C ILE A 330 2.71 11.17 -21.66
N VAL A 331 1.61 11.48 -22.36
CA VAL A 331 1.29 12.86 -22.79
C VAL A 331 1.09 13.76 -21.58
N VAL A 332 0.31 13.32 -20.60
CA VAL A 332 0.08 14.06 -19.35
C VAL A 332 1.40 14.34 -18.63
N ALA A 333 2.24 13.31 -18.44
CA ALA A 333 3.52 13.44 -17.75
C ALA A 333 4.51 14.33 -18.52
N GLY A 334 4.58 14.16 -19.84
CA GLY A 334 5.42 14.96 -20.72
C GLY A 334 5.06 16.44 -20.67
N LEU A 335 3.78 16.80 -20.83
CA LEU A 335 3.34 18.19 -20.78
C LEU A 335 3.62 18.83 -19.42
N GLU A 336 3.39 18.12 -18.31
CA GLU A 336 3.71 18.64 -16.97
C GLU A 336 5.23 18.84 -16.79
N SER A 337 6.05 17.89 -17.25
CA SER A 337 7.52 17.97 -17.16
C SER A 337 8.11 19.10 -17.99
N GLN A 338 7.50 19.45 -19.13
CA GLN A 338 7.96 20.53 -20.02
C GLN A 338 7.88 21.91 -19.37
N LEU A 339 7.04 22.08 -18.34
CA LEU A 339 7.00 23.31 -17.54
C LEU A 339 8.31 23.54 -16.77
N MET A 340 9.09 22.47 -16.55
CA MET A 340 10.32 22.49 -15.76
C MET A 340 11.56 22.34 -16.63
N ILE A 341 11.56 21.38 -17.55
CA ILE A 341 12.72 21.02 -18.39
C ILE A 341 12.26 20.94 -19.85
N PRO A 342 12.81 21.76 -20.76
CA PRO A 342 12.54 21.63 -22.18
C PRO A 342 12.92 20.23 -22.69
N PRO A 343 12.05 19.56 -23.46
CA PRO A 343 12.29 18.20 -23.88
C PRO A 343 13.38 18.17 -24.96
N ARG A 344 14.19 17.11 -24.96
CA ARG A 344 15.11 16.86 -26.08
C ARG A 344 14.32 16.54 -27.36
N PRO A 345 14.87 16.77 -28.56
CA PRO A 345 14.18 16.50 -29.82
C PRO A 345 13.64 15.07 -29.94
N GLU A 346 14.40 14.08 -29.45
CA GLU A 346 14.00 12.67 -29.49
C GLU A 346 12.80 12.41 -28.58
N LEU A 347 12.83 12.97 -27.36
CA LEU A 347 11.71 12.88 -26.42
C LEU A 347 10.48 13.62 -26.96
N GLN A 348 10.66 14.79 -27.58
CA GLN A 348 9.55 15.51 -28.21
C GLN A 348 8.90 14.67 -29.32
N ALA A 349 9.69 14.05 -30.20
CA ALA A 349 9.17 13.18 -31.25
C ALA A 349 8.41 11.95 -30.69
N PHE A 350 8.84 11.44 -29.53
CA PHE A 350 8.13 10.38 -28.82
C PHE A 350 6.78 10.88 -28.25
N LEU A 351 6.78 12.04 -27.61
CA LEU A 351 5.57 12.68 -27.09
C LEU A 351 4.55 12.99 -28.20
N ASP A 352 5.01 13.46 -29.36
CA ASP A 352 4.16 13.73 -30.53
C ASP A 352 3.49 12.45 -31.05
N LYS A 353 4.22 11.32 -31.08
CA LYS A 353 3.65 10.01 -31.44
C LYS A 353 2.60 9.55 -30.42
N ALA A 354 2.89 9.68 -29.13
CA ALA A 354 1.93 9.34 -28.08
C ALA A 354 0.67 10.22 -28.17
N ALA A 355 0.82 11.54 -28.34
CA ALA A 355 -0.28 12.48 -28.53
C ALA A 355 -1.12 12.16 -29.76
N SER A 356 -0.49 11.78 -30.87
CA SER A 356 -1.19 11.34 -32.09
C SER A 356 -2.04 10.10 -31.82
N LYS A 357 -1.53 9.09 -31.10
CA LYS A 357 -2.31 7.90 -30.72
C LYS A 357 -3.49 8.23 -29.81
N VAL A 358 -3.27 9.09 -28.80
CA VAL A 358 -4.34 9.58 -27.92
C VAL A 358 -5.42 10.29 -28.73
N ARG A 359 -5.04 11.15 -29.68
CA ARG A 359 -5.97 11.87 -30.55
C ARG A 359 -6.79 10.94 -31.44
N GLN A 360 -6.18 9.88 -31.96
CA GLN A 360 -6.83 8.88 -32.81
C GLN A 360 -7.80 7.98 -32.03
N ALA A 361 -7.68 7.91 -30.70
CA ALA A 361 -8.55 7.07 -29.87
C ALA A 361 -10.01 7.59 -29.79
N PHE A 362 -10.27 8.83 -30.19
CA PHE A 362 -11.61 9.43 -30.19
C PHE A 362 -12.01 9.89 -31.60
N ASP A 363 -13.23 9.52 -32.02
CA ASP A 363 -13.78 9.91 -33.31
C ASP A 363 -14.77 11.07 -33.16
N ASP A 364 -14.37 12.26 -33.64
CA ASP A 364 -15.17 13.48 -33.55
C ASP A 364 -16.52 13.37 -34.26
N LYS A 365 -16.60 12.60 -35.35
CA LYS A 365 -17.82 12.49 -36.15
C LYS A 365 -18.80 11.52 -35.50
N ALA A 366 -18.29 10.41 -34.97
CA ALA A 366 -19.11 9.44 -34.23
C ALA A 366 -19.42 9.91 -32.80
N GLY A 367 -18.66 10.85 -32.26
CA GLY A 367 -18.80 11.35 -30.89
C GLY A 367 -18.42 10.31 -29.84
N GLY A 368 -17.47 9.40 -30.14
CA GLY A 368 -17.14 8.31 -29.23
C GLY A 368 -15.74 7.73 -29.41
N PHE A 369 -15.32 6.88 -28.46
CA PHE A 369 -14.01 6.22 -28.52
C PHE A 369 -14.01 5.11 -29.57
N ARG A 370 -12.89 4.99 -30.29
CA ARG A 370 -12.68 3.90 -31.23
C ARG A 370 -12.47 2.58 -30.48
N PRO A 371 -13.05 1.47 -30.96
CA PRO A 371 -12.80 0.16 -30.38
C PRO A 371 -11.35 -0.27 -30.61
N ILE A 372 -10.89 -1.24 -29.81
CA ILE A 372 -9.61 -1.91 -30.02
C ILE A 372 -9.74 -2.80 -31.25
N GLU A 373 -9.04 -2.42 -32.31
CA GLU A 373 -8.95 -3.17 -33.56
C GLU A 373 -8.05 -4.42 -33.42
N GLY A 374 -8.26 -5.43 -34.25
CA GLY A 374 -7.47 -6.68 -34.22
C GLY A 374 -8.01 -7.77 -33.28
N LEU A 375 -9.11 -7.52 -32.57
CA LEU A 375 -9.89 -8.52 -31.85
C LEU A 375 -11.18 -8.84 -32.66
N ASP A 376 -11.62 -10.10 -32.62
CA ASP A 376 -12.87 -10.53 -33.26
C ASP A 376 -13.86 -11.07 -32.20
N PRO A 377 -14.92 -10.31 -31.83
CA PRO A 377 -15.27 -8.98 -32.35
C PRO A 377 -14.40 -7.87 -31.75
N PRO A 378 -14.33 -6.68 -32.40
CA PRO A 378 -13.66 -5.50 -31.85
C PRO A 378 -14.18 -5.19 -30.46
N GLN A 379 -13.27 -4.92 -29.53
CA GLN A 379 -13.64 -4.69 -28.13
C GLN A 379 -13.74 -3.19 -27.84
N PRO A 380 -14.70 -2.75 -27.01
CA PRO A 380 -14.73 -1.38 -26.54
C PRO A 380 -13.46 -1.05 -25.75
N LEU A 381 -12.98 0.19 -25.88
CA LEU A 381 -11.88 0.68 -25.05
C LEU A 381 -12.27 0.57 -23.56
N PRO A 382 -11.42 0.07 -22.65
CA PRO A 382 -11.76 -0.04 -21.23
C PRO A 382 -12.07 1.32 -20.60
N GLY A 383 -13.01 1.36 -19.65
CA GLY A 383 -13.40 2.59 -18.93
C GLY A 383 -12.22 3.40 -18.36
N PRO A 384 -11.25 2.78 -17.65
CA PRO A 384 -10.06 3.49 -17.16
C PRO A 384 -9.24 4.16 -18.28
N THR A 385 -9.11 3.50 -19.42
CA THR A 385 -8.37 4.01 -20.57
C THR A 385 -9.08 5.22 -21.19
N ARG A 386 -10.41 5.19 -21.31
CA ARG A 386 -11.21 6.33 -21.79
C ARG A 386 -11.05 7.55 -20.90
N ALA A 387 -11.09 7.35 -19.57
CA ALA A 387 -10.92 8.41 -18.60
C ALA A 387 -9.52 9.03 -18.65
N LEU A 388 -8.48 8.22 -18.86
CA LEU A 388 -7.10 8.70 -19.09
C LEU A 388 -6.96 9.49 -20.39
N VAL A 389 -7.59 9.05 -21.48
CA VAL A 389 -7.60 9.81 -22.75
C VAL A 389 -8.27 11.16 -22.57
N ALA A 390 -9.41 11.22 -21.87
CA ALA A 390 -10.08 12.48 -21.55
C ALA A 390 -9.18 13.41 -20.71
N MET A 391 -8.45 12.87 -19.71
CA MET A 391 -7.45 13.63 -18.95
C MET A 391 -6.33 14.17 -19.85
N ALA A 392 -5.80 13.36 -20.77
CA ALA A 392 -4.76 13.78 -21.70
C ALA A 392 -5.25 14.91 -22.62
N PHE A 393 -6.50 14.85 -23.11
CA PHE A 393 -7.12 15.96 -23.83
C PHE A 393 -7.24 17.22 -22.96
N GLY A 394 -7.60 17.09 -21.69
CA GLY A 394 -7.59 18.19 -20.70
C GLY A 394 -6.25 18.91 -20.64
N ARG A 395 -5.18 18.14 -20.47
CA ARG A 395 -3.80 18.66 -20.42
C ARG A 395 -3.38 19.29 -21.74
N MET A 396 -3.65 18.63 -22.86
CA MET A 396 -3.34 19.16 -24.20
C MET A 396 -4.06 20.49 -24.46
N LEU A 397 -5.34 20.62 -24.08
CA LEU A 397 -6.09 21.87 -24.20
C LEU A 397 -5.47 22.98 -23.34
N SER A 398 -5.14 22.66 -22.08
CA SER A 398 -4.54 23.62 -21.14
C SER A 398 -3.16 24.12 -21.58
N HIS A 399 -2.42 23.30 -22.34
CA HIS A 399 -1.14 23.66 -22.94
C HIS A 399 -1.26 24.28 -24.35
N GLY A 400 -2.47 24.53 -24.84
CA GLY A 400 -2.70 25.21 -26.11
C GLY A 400 -2.47 24.36 -27.35
N THR A 401 -2.54 23.03 -27.24
CA THR A 401 -2.42 22.11 -28.38
C THR A 401 -3.60 22.29 -29.33
N LYS A 402 -3.33 22.63 -30.59
CA LYS A 402 -4.35 23.02 -31.59
C LYS A 402 -5.34 21.89 -31.95
N ASP A 403 -4.93 20.63 -31.81
CA ASP A 403 -5.72 19.47 -32.22
C ASP A 403 -6.81 19.06 -31.22
N VAL A 404 -6.85 19.72 -30.05
CA VAL A 404 -7.85 19.48 -29.02
C VAL A 404 -8.67 20.74 -28.81
N THR A 405 -9.98 20.63 -29.04
CA THR A 405 -10.93 21.72 -28.84
C THR A 405 -11.71 21.51 -27.53
N PRO A 406 -12.31 22.57 -26.95
CA PRO A 406 -13.23 22.42 -25.82
C PRO A 406 -14.37 21.43 -26.10
N ALA A 407 -14.93 21.43 -27.31
CA ALA A 407 -16.01 20.53 -27.69
C ALA A 407 -15.57 19.06 -27.70
N LEU A 408 -14.37 18.78 -28.23
CA LEU A 408 -13.78 17.43 -28.22
C LEU A 408 -13.57 16.93 -26.78
N LEU A 409 -12.96 17.77 -25.93
CA LEU A 409 -12.73 17.41 -24.53
C LEU A 409 -14.04 17.11 -23.81
N ARG A 410 -15.04 17.98 -23.93
CA ARG A 410 -16.37 17.79 -23.33
C ARG A 410 -17.00 16.46 -23.75
N ALA A 411 -17.03 16.18 -25.06
CA ALA A 411 -17.56 14.93 -25.60
C ALA A 411 -16.82 13.70 -25.05
N SER A 412 -15.49 13.76 -24.95
CA SER A 412 -14.69 12.66 -24.42
C SER A 412 -14.95 12.38 -22.93
N ILE A 413 -15.13 13.42 -22.11
CA ILE A 413 -15.44 13.27 -20.69
C ILE A 413 -16.85 12.67 -20.52
N ASP A 414 -17.81 13.16 -21.30
CA ASP A 414 -19.20 12.69 -21.22
C ASP A 414 -19.34 11.23 -21.62
N GLU A 415 -18.68 10.81 -22.70
CA GLU A 415 -18.64 9.41 -23.11
C GLU A 415 -17.98 8.55 -22.04
N ALA A 416 -16.77 8.92 -21.60
CA ALA A 416 -16.00 8.12 -20.64
C ALA A 416 -16.76 7.91 -19.33
N ARG A 417 -17.54 8.91 -18.91
CA ARG A 417 -18.42 8.84 -17.73
C ARG A 417 -19.61 7.92 -17.95
N GLN A 418 -20.29 8.01 -19.10
CA GLN A 418 -21.46 7.18 -19.42
C GLN A 418 -21.10 5.68 -19.56
N ALA A 419 -19.84 5.38 -19.84
CA ALA A 419 -19.35 4.01 -20.04
C ALA A 419 -19.21 3.19 -18.74
N VAL A 420 -19.34 3.79 -17.57
CA VAL A 420 -19.08 3.15 -16.27
C VAL A 420 -20.15 3.47 -15.23
N SER A 421 -20.37 2.54 -14.30
CA SER A 421 -21.26 2.76 -13.15
C SER A 421 -20.76 3.86 -12.22
N ASP A 422 -21.64 4.46 -11.41
CA ASP A 422 -21.26 5.50 -10.45
C ASP A 422 -20.13 5.05 -9.49
N TRP A 423 -20.12 3.77 -9.13
CA TRP A 423 -19.08 3.22 -8.27
C TRP A 423 -17.72 3.11 -8.98
N GLU A 424 -17.72 2.62 -10.22
CA GLU A 424 -16.51 2.63 -11.04
C GLU A 424 -16.00 4.05 -11.29
N GLN A 425 -16.90 5.03 -11.42
CA GLN A 425 -16.53 6.44 -11.53
C GLN A 425 -15.76 6.96 -10.32
N VAL A 426 -15.99 6.46 -9.10
CA VAL A 426 -15.17 6.83 -7.92
C VAL A 426 -13.71 6.40 -8.11
N ASN A 427 -13.48 5.22 -8.68
CA ASN A 427 -12.12 4.75 -8.99
C ASN A 427 -11.47 5.50 -10.16
N LEU A 428 -12.27 6.05 -11.08
CA LEU A 428 -11.82 6.85 -12.22
C LEU A 428 -11.80 8.35 -11.96
N MET A 429 -12.25 8.77 -10.78
CA MET A 429 -12.36 10.16 -10.34
C MET A 429 -11.07 10.97 -10.55
N PRO A 430 -9.84 10.47 -10.28
CA PRO A 430 -8.64 11.24 -10.58
C PRO A 430 -8.59 11.72 -12.04
N TRP A 431 -8.84 10.82 -12.99
CA TRP A 431 -8.69 11.11 -14.41
C TRP A 431 -9.81 11.99 -14.95
N LEU A 432 -11.06 11.61 -14.69
CA LEU A 432 -12.23 12.40 -15.11
C LEU A 432 -12.24 13.76 -14.40
N GLY A 433 -11.88 13.78 -13.12
CA GLY A 433 -11.82 14.98 -12.33
C GLY A 433 -10.74 15.96 -12.78
N TRP A 434 -9.55 15.49 -13.14
CA TRP A 434 -8.52 16.36 -13.73
C TRP A 434 -8.92 16.86 -15.12
N ALA A 435 -9.55 16.03 -15.95
CA ALA A 435 -10.08 16.47 -17.24
C ALA A 435 -11.10 17.62 -17.09
N GLU A 436 -12.01 17.51 -16.12
CA GLU A 436 -13.00 18.54 -15.80
C GLU A 436 -12.36 19.81 -15.22
N LEU A 437 -11.34 19.67 -14.37
CA LEU A 437 -10.58 20.82 -13.85
C LEU A 437 -9.89 21.57 -14.99
N ASP A 438 -9.20 20.86 -15.88
CA ASP A 438 -8.50 21.43 -17.02
C ASP A 438 -9.47 22.11 -17.99
N TYR A 439 -10.64 21.50 -18.24
CA TYR A 439 -11.73 22.11 -19.01
C TYR A 439 -12.21 23.41 -18.36
N ALA A 440 -12.47 23.41 -17.05
CA ALA A 440 -12.96 24.57 -16.32
C ALA A 440 -11.94 25.71 -16.27
N VAL A 441 -10.65 25.40 -16.11
CA VAL A 441 -9.57 26.39 -16.15
C VAL A 441 -9.43 27.00 -17.54
N SER A 442 -9.49 26.17 -18.59
CA SER A 442 -9.28 26.61 -19.97
C SER A 442 -10.44 27.40 -20.57
N THR A 443 -11.67 27.10 -20.15
CA THR A 443 -12.90 27.66 -20.76
C THR A 443 -13.67 28.61 -19.85
N GLY A 444 -13.45 28.53 -18.53
CA GLY A 444 -14.28 29.19 -17.52
C GLY A 444 -15.61 28.48 -17.24
N ASP A 445 -15.99 27.44 -18.00
CA ASP A 445 -17.21 26.67 -17.76
C ASP A 445 -17.00 25.58 -16.71
N ARG A 446 -17.84 25.62 -15.67
CA ARG A 446 -17.80 24.72 -14.51
C ARG A 446 -18.98 23.75 -14.46
N SER A 447 -19.78 23.69 -15.52
CA SER A 447 -21.00 22.87 -15.59
C SER A 447 -20.74 21.39 -15.28
N GLY A 448 -19.61 20.83 -15.74
CA GLY A 448 -19.23 19.44 -15.49
C GLY A 448 -18.88 19.11 -14.03
N LEU A 449 -18.46 20.11 -13.24
CA LEU A 449 -18.10 19.91 -11.83
C LEU A 449 -19.30 19.49 -10.96
N ALA A 450 -20.53 19.88 -11.34
CA ALA A 450 -21.74 19.57 -10.59
C ALA A 450 -22.00 18.05 -10.47
N HIS A 451 -21.59 17.26 -11.47
CA HIS A 451 -21.68 15.79 -11.39
C HIS A 451 -20.71 15.22 -10.36
N LEU A 452 -19.47 15.74 -10.37
CA LEU A 452 -18.41 15.31 -9.46
C LEU A 452 -18.70 15.67 -8.00
N GLU A 453 -19.59 16.63 -7.74
CA GLU A 453 -20.10 16.93 -6.40
C GLU A 453 -20.79 15.72 -5.74
N GLY A 454 -21.60 14.98 -6.51
CA GLY A 454 -22.29 13.79 -6.02
C GLY A 454 -21.30 12.72 -5.58
N LEU A 455 -20.32 12.43 -6.44
CA LEU A 455 -19.28 11.45 -6.16
C LEU A 455 -18.36 11.90 -5.01
N ARG A 456 -18.02 13.20 -4.93
CA ARG A 456 -17.30 13.77 -3.78
C ARG A 456 -18.02 13.48 -2.47
N ASN A 457 -19.33 13.71 -2.43
CA ASN A 457 -20.11 13.47 -1.22
C ASN A 457 -20.08 12.00 -0.81
N LEU A 458 -20.10 11.06 -1.77
CA LEU A 458 -19.91 9.63 -1.50
C LEU A 458 -18.52 9.34 -0.89
N VAL A 459 -17.46 9.95 -1.43
CA VAL A 459 -16.10 9.80 -0.88
C VAL A 459 -16.03 10.32 0.57
N TRP A 460 -16.66 11.46 0.85
CA TRP A 460 -16.71 12.02 2.20
C TRP A 460 -17.58 11.24 3.17
N GLN A 461 -18.66 10.63 2.70
CA GLN A 461 -19.46 9.69 3.51
C GLN A 461 -18.70 8.40 3.81
N ALA A 462 -17.81 7.98 2.90
CA ALA A 462 -16.96 6.81 3.06
C ALA A 462 -15.68 7.08 3.88
N GLN A 463 -15.42 8.33 4.28
CA GLN A 463 -14.25 8.65 5.09
C GLN A 463 -14.42 8.14 6.52
N VAL A 464 -13.40 7.44 7.01
CA VAL A 464 -13.37 6.90 8.38
C VAL A 464 -13.20 8.03 9.39
N ASP A 465 -14.20 8.23 10.24
CA ASP A 465 -14.14 9.13 11.40
C ASP A 465 -13.50 8.46 12.63
N SER A 466 -12.82 9.27 13.43
CA SER A 466 -12.20 8.97 14.73
C SER A 466 -13.17 8.37 15.76
N ASN A 467 -14.45 8.74 15.71
CA ASN A 467 -15.43 8.33 16.72
C ASN A 467 -16.04 6.94 16.48
N HIS A 468 -15.86 6.38 15.28
CA HIS A 468 -16.69 5.28 14.81
C HIS A 468 -15.97 3.94 14.60
N LEU A 469 -14.65 3.87 14.75
CA LEU A 469 -13.90 2.62 14.61
C LEU A 469 -13.02 2.28 15.82
N SER A 470 -13.04 1.01 16.18
CA SER A 470 -12.00 0.39 17.02
C SER A 470 -10.63 0.32 16.32
N GLU A 471 -10.59 0.54 15.00
CA GLU A 471 -9.39 0.49 14.16
C GLU A 471 -8.77 1.89 13.97
N HIS A 472 -8.04 2.36 14.98
CA HIS A 472 -7.48 3.72 15.03
C HIS A 472 -6.48 4.04 13.92
N ASP A 473 -5.81 3.05 13.34
CA ASP A 473 -4.92 3.21 12.19
C ASP A 473 -5.66 3.54 10.89
N LEU A 474 -6.97 3.26 10.79
CA LEU A 474 -7.76 3.58 9.60
C LEU A 474 -8.35 4.99 9.57
N HIS A 475 -8.25 5.73 10.68
CA HIS A 475 -8.79 7.08 10.78
C HIS A 475 -8.29 7.99 9.66
N GLY A 476 -9.24 8.61 8.97
CA GLY A 476 -9.03 9.47 7.80
C GLY A 476 -9.07 8.77 6.46
N GLY A 477 -8.91 7.44 6.42
CA GLY A 477 -8.93 6.64 5.19
C GLY A 477 -10.31 6.56 4.54
N ILE A 478 -10.38 6.14 3.28
CA ILE A 478 -11.63 6.03 2.52
C ILE A 478 -12.03 4.55 2.37
N LEU A 479 -13.27 4.21 2.73
CA LEU A 479 -13.84 2.88 2.56
C LEU A 479 -14.40 2.73 1.14
N LEU A 480 -13.66 2.01 0.28
CA LEU A 480 -14.12 1.72 -1.08
C LEU A 480 -14.69 0.29 -1.14
N ASP A 481 -15.97 0.17 -1.49
CA ASP A 481 -16.63 -1.09 -1.87
C ASP A 481 -15.87 -1.79 -3.02
N GLY A 482 -15.74 -3.12 -2.93
CA GLY A 482 -14.91 -3.92 -3.84
C GLY A 482 -13.43 -4.08 -3.45
N SER A 483 -12.94 -3.40 -2.41
CA SER A 483 -11.66 -3.76 -1.78
C SER A 483 -11.82 -4.99 -0.85
N GLU A 484 -10.75 -5.72 -0.55
CA GLU A 484 -10.77 -6.93 0.29
C GLU A 484 -11.28 -6.60 1.73
N GLY A 485 -12.59 -6.59 1.90
CA GLY A 485 -13.28 -6.10 3.10
C GLY A 485 -13.52 -4.58 3.07
N LEU A 486 -14.57 -4.13 3.76
CA LEU A 486 -14.90 -2.70 3.93
C LEU A 486 -13.87 -1.98 4.83
N ARG A 487 -12.62 -1.86 4.38
CA ARG A 487 -11.54 -1.20 5.11
C ARG A 487 -10.72 -0.29 4.22
N ALA A 488 -10.22 0.79 4.81
CA ALA A 488 -9.40 1.75 4.10
C ALA A 488 -8.06 1.15 3.69
N THR A 489 -7.68 1.39 2.44
CA THR A 489 -6.42 0.96 1.81
C THR A 489 -5.87 2.10 0.96
N GLU A 490 -4.72 1.89 0.33
CA GLU A 490 -4.10 2.85 -0.59
C GLU A 490 -5.00 3.20 -1.79
N GLN A 491 -6.02 2.39 -2.10
CA GLN A 491 -6.99 2.69 -3.14
C GLN A 491 -7.72 4.04 -2.92
N GLY A 492 -7.88 4.47 -1.66
CA GLY A 492 -8.43 5.77 -1.33
C GLY A 492 -7.60 6.96 -1.85
N LEU A 493 -6.31 6.75 -2.17
CA LEU A 493 -5.44 7.79 -2.72
C LEU A 493 -5.95 8.36 -4.06
N ARG A 494 -6.65 7.53 -4.85
CA ARG A 494 -7.14 7.90 -6.18
C ARG A 494 -8.16 9.05 -6.15
N PRO A 495 -9.35 8.90 -5.53
CA PRO A 495 -10.30 10.02 -5.44
C PRO A 495 -9.72 11.20 -4.67
N MET A 496 -8.86 10.92 -3.67
CA MET A 496 -8.23 11.96 -2.86
C MET A 496 -7.23 12.83 -3.63
N ALA A 497 -6.53 12.27 -4.63
CA ALA A 497 -5.61 13.04 -5.46
C ALA A 497 -6.34 14.13 -6.24
N TRP A 498 -7.54 13.85 -6.76
CA TRP A 498 -8.35 14.86 -7.41
C TRP A 498 -8.94 15.87 -6.42
N LEU A 499 -9.44 15.43 -5.27
CA LEU A 499 -9.99 16.34 -4.25
C LEU A 499 -8.92 17.32 -3.74
N ALA A 500 -7.69 16.84 -3.55
CA ALA A 500 -6.55 17.68 -3.24
C ALA A 500 -6.22 18.66 -4.37
N ALA A 501 -6.15 18.19 -5.63
CA ALA A 501 -5.88 19.05 -6.79
C ALA A 501 -6.96 20.12 -7.00
N ARG A 502 -8.22 19.80 -6.76
CA ARG A 502 -9.33 20.75 -6.80
C ARG A 502 -9.18 21.82 -5.72
N ALA A 503 -8.85 21.42 -4.50
CA ALA A 503 -8.61 22.35 -3.40
C ALA A 503 -7.40 23.25 -3.65
N ALA A 504 -6.37 22.74 -4.32
CA ALA A 504 -5.18 23.50 -4.70
C ALA A 504 -5.41 24.48 -5.85
N THR A 505 -6.42 24.24 -6.69
CA THR A 505 -6.69 25.07 -7.88
C THR A 505 -7.46 26.35 -7.49
N PRO A 506 -6.90 27.56 -7.70
CA PRO A 506 -7.54 28.81 -7.32
C PRO A 506 -8.93 28.99 -7.93
N GLY A 507 -9.88 29.42 -7.10
CA GLY A 507 -11.24 29.74 -7.53
C GLY A 507 -12.15 28.53 -7.77
N MET A 508 -11.68 27.29 -7.62
CA MET A 508 -12.52 26.08 -7.80
C MET A 508 -13.43 25.78 -6.60
N LEU A 509 -13.11 26.33 -5.43
CA LEU A 509 -13.90 26.24 -4.22
C LEU A 509 -14.14 27.65 -3.63
N PRO A 510 -15.34 27.94 -3.14
CA PRO A 510 -15.56 29.07 -2.23
C PRO A 510 -14.68 28.97 -0.98
N LYS A 511 -14.22 30.10 -0.43
CA LYS A 511 -13.30 30.12 0.74
C LYS A 511 -13.80 29.32 1.96
N GLN A 512 -15.10 29.38 2.24
CA GLN A 512 -15.70 28.65 3.37
C GLN A 512 -15.66 27.12 3.15
N GLU A 513 -15.86 26.69 1.91
CA GLU A 513 -15.82 25.28 1.55
C GLU A 513 -14.37 24.77 1.52
N LEU A 514 -13.43 25.58 1.03
CA LEU A 514 -12.00 25.24 0.98
C LEU A 514 -11.45 24.82 2.35
N THR A 515 -11.79 25.55 3.42
CA THR A 515 -11.33 25.21 4.78
C THR A 515 -11.85 23.83 5.22
N THR A 516 -13.11 23.52 4.92
CA THR A 516 -13.74 22.23 5.26
C THR A 516 -13.11 21.09 4.46
N GLU A 517 -12.92 21.28 3.16
CA GLU A 517 -12.31 20.33 2.25
C GLU A 517 -10.85 20.05 2.66
N VAL A 518 -10.05 21.08 2.92
CA VAL A 518 -8.66 20.94 3.37
C VAL A 518 -8.57 20.17 4.70
N ASN A 519 -9.49 20.38 5.64
CA ASN A 519 -9.51 19.61 6.89
C ASN A 519 -9.80 18.11 6.66
N ARG A 520 -10.72 17.77 5.74
CA ARG A 520 -10.99 16.36 5.37
C ARG A 520 -9.81 15.73 4.64
N ILE A 521 -9.17 16.47 3.74
CA ILE A 521 -7.96 16.01 3.03
C ILE A 521 -6.80 15.84 4.02
N ARG A 522 -6.67 16.71 5.03
CA ARG A 522 -5.68 16.57 6.10
C ARG A 522 -5.92 15.33 6.96
N ALA A 523 -7.17 15.00 7.27
CA ALA A 523 -7.51 13.75 7.94
C ALA A 523 -7.08 12.54 7.09
N PHE A 524 -7.34 12.57 5.77
CA PHE A 524 -6.84 11.53 4.87
C PHE A 524 -5.31 11.49 4.79
N ALA A 525 -4.62 12.64 4.80
CA ALA A 525 -3.17 12.67 4.81
C ALA A 525 -2.57 12.00 6.06
N ARG A 526 -3.25 12.07 7.23
CA ARG A 526 -2.88 11.27 8.41
C ARG A 526 -2.88 9.77 8.09
N PHE A 527 -3.89 9.30 7.36
CA PHE A 527 -3.96 7.90 6.93
C PHE A 527 -2.83 7.56 5.95
N VAL A 528 -2.49 8.45 5.02
CA VAL A 528 -1.30 8.28 4.15
C VAL A 528 -0.02 8.16 4.97
N MET A 529 0.15 9.00 6.00
CA MET A 529 1.28 8.91 6.93
C MET A 529 1.29 7.58 7.69
N GLN A 530 0.11 7.03 8.04
CA GLN A 530 0.01 5.71 8.68
C GLN A 530 0.39 4.57 7.73
N LEU A 531 0.14 4.71 6.43
CA LEU A 531 0.56 3.75 5.41
C LEU A 531 2.06 3.84 5.10
N ALA A 532 2.66 5.02 5.22
CA ALA A 532 4.07 5.23 4.96
C ALA A 532 4.95 4.44 5.94
N VAL A 533 5.98 3.77 5.41
CA VAL A 533 6.99 3.09 6.22
C VAL A 533 7.92 4.14 6.83
N THR A 534 8.13 4.03 8.14
CA THR A 534 8.98 4.93 8.92
C THR A 534 10.07 4.14 9.64
N GLN A 535 11.05 4.83 10.24
CA GLN A 535 12.15 4.17 10.96
C GLN A 535 11.67 3.18 12.04
N THR A 536 10.48 3.39 12.62
CA THR A 536 9.94 2.50 13.65
C THR A 536 9.54 1.12 13.12
N ASP A 537 9.41 0.97 11.80
CA ASP A 537 9.09 -0.30 11.13
C ASP A 537 10.37 -1.10 10.75
N SER A 538 11.56 -0.57 11.04
CA SER A 538 12.84 -1.13 10.55
C SER A 538 13.09 -2.59 10.90
N TRP A 539 12.52 -3.03 12.02
CA TRP A 539 12.68 -4.39 12.52
C TRP A 539 11.93 -5.44 11.68
N ALA A 540 10.92 -5.01 10.91
CA ALA A 540 10.04 -5.91 10.16
C ALA A 540 10.53 -6.20 8.72
N TYR A 541 11.45 -5.39 8.19
CA TYR A 541 11.83 -5.41 6.77
C TYR A 541 13.29 -5.78 6.54
N LYS A 542 13.54 -6.57 5.49
CA LYS A 542 14.87 -7.11 5.18
C LYS A 542 15.87 -6.02 4.79
N ASP A 543 15.45 -5.12 3.91
CA ASP A 543 16.20 -3.90 3.58
C ASP A 543 15.33 -2.69 3.91
N MET A 544 15.61 -2.10 5.06
CA MET A 544 14.91 -0.93 5.53
C MET A 544 15.19 0.31 4.67
N ARG A 545 16.38 0.44 4.09
CA ARG A 545 16.72 1.62 3.28
C ARG A 545 15.87 1.69 2.02
N ARG A 546 15.53 0.53 1.44
CA ARG A 546 14.63 0.41 0.29
C ARG A 546 13.15 0.52 0.63
N ALA A 547 12.77 0.26 1.89
CA ALA A 547 11.37 0.31 2.32
C ALA A 547 10.96 1.69 2.85
N LEU A 548 11.89 2.41 3.47
CA LEU A 548 11.67 3.67 4.16
C LEU A 548 11.03 4.72 3.25
N GLY A 549 9.95 5.35 3.73
CA GLY A 549 9.18 6.34 2.99
C GLY A 549 8.12 5.74 2.06
N GLY A 550 8.19 4.45 1.75
CA GLY A 550 7.21 3.81 0.87
C GLY A 550 5.83 3.67 1.50
N ILE A 551 4.80 4.04 0.74
CA ILE A 551 3.38 3.87 1.08
C ILE A 551 2.99 2.42 0.85
N ARG A 552 2.54 1.76 1.93
CA ARG A 552 2.02 0.40 1.90
C ARG A 552 0.62 0.36 1.27
N ARG A 553 0.26 -0.80 0.73
CA ARG A 553 -1.09 -1.13 0.29
C ARG A 553 -2.12 -0.94 1.41
N SER A 554 -1.84 -1.46 2.59
CA SER A 554 -2.73 -1.33 3.74
C SER A 554 -1.92 -1.37 5.03
N PRO A 555 -2.48 -0.99 6.18
CA PRO A 555 -1.76 -1.10 7.45
C PRO A 555 -1.36 -2.54 7.82
N TRP A 556 -2.01 -3.54 7.23
CA TRP A 556 -1.72 -4.96 7.43
C TRP A 556 -0.92 -5.60 6.28
N GLY A 557 -0.65 -4.86 5.20
CA GLY A 557 0.13 -5.28 4.05
C GLY A 557 1.46 -4.52 3.98
N SER A 558 2.49 -5.14 3.43
CA SER A 558 3.82 -4.53 3.28
C SER A 558 4.12 -4.09 1.85
N GLU A 559 3.30 -4.47 0.88
CA GLU A 559 3.53 -4.19 -0.55
C GLU A 559 3.49 -2.69 -0.83
N GLN A 560 4.44 -2.21 -1.62
CA GLN A 560 4.57 -0.79 -1.96
C GLN A 560 4.55 -0.63 -3.48
N ALA A 561 3.34 -0.52 -4.04
CA ALA A 561 3.13 -0.38 -5.48
C ALA A 561 3.54 1.01 -5.99
N PRO A 562 4.15 1.14 -7.19
CA PRO A 562 4.48 2.42 -7.80
C PRO A 562 3.31 3.42 -7.84
N ALA A 563 2.13 2.96 -8.26
CA ALA A 563 0.94 3.82 -8.35
C ALA A 563 0.56 4.44 -6.99
N ALA A 564 0.68 3.69 -5.89
CA ALA A 564 0.40 4.20 -4.55
C ALA A 564 1.40 5.29 -4.14
N GLN A 565 2.68 5.16 -4.54
CA GLN A 565 3.68 6.19 -4.28
C GLN A 565 3.35 7.46 -5.05
N ALA A 566 3.06 7.33 -6.34
CA ALA A 566 2.74 8.46 -7.21
C ALA A 566 1.49 9.22 -6.72
N PHE A 567 0.41 8.52 -6.40
CA PHE A 567 -0.78 9.18 -5.85
C PHE A 567 -0.55 9.77 -4.46
N GLY A 568 0.26 9.15 -3.61
CA GLY A 568 0.67 9.74 -2.34
C GLY A 568 1.40 11.06 -2.51
N ILE A 569 2.33 11.13 -3.46
CA ILE A 569 3.04 12.37 -3.83
C ILE A 569 2.04 13.43 -4.31
N LEU A 570 1.09 13.07 -5.18
CA LEU A 570 0.07 13.99 -5.72
C LEU A 570 -0.82 14.56 -4.61
N VAL A 571 -1.39 13.69 -3.76
CA VAL A 571 -2.24 14.09 -2.62
C VAL A 571 -1.51 15.05 -1.69
N LEU A 572 -0.30 14.70 -1.25
CA LEU A 572 0.46 15.49 -0.29
C LEU A 572 0.93 16.82 -0.90
N SER A 573 1.36 16.82 -2.17
CA SER A 573 1.78 18.03 -2.89
C SER A 573 0.64 19.02 -3.05
N ASP A 574 -0.52 18.55 -3.51
CA ASP A 574 -1.68 19.42 -3.73
C ASP A 574 -2.32 19.85 -2.40
N LEU A 575 -2.29 19.03 -1.35
CA LEU A 575 -2.68 19.47 -0.01
C LEU A 575 -1.79 20.62 0.50
N LEU A 576 -0.48 20.52 0.32
CA LEU A 576 0.45 21.59 0.73
C LEU A 576 0.20 22.90 -0.03
N ARG A 577 -0.10 22.82 -1.34
CA ARG A 577 -0.53 23.99 -2.13
C ARG A 577 -1.85 24.57 -1.64
N ALA A 578 -2.84 23.73 -1.36
CA ALA A 578 -4.13 24.18 -0.84
C ALA A 578 -3.99 24.88 0.52
N LEU A 579 -3.07 24.42 1.37
CA LEU A 579 -2.75 25.05 2.66
C LEU A 579 -2.08 26.43 2.51
N GLU A 580 -1.31 26.66 1.45
CA GLU A 580 -0.74 28.00 1.15
C GLU A 580 -1.82 28.99 0.68
N GLY A 581 -2.90 28.49 0.08
CA GLY A 581 -4.03 29.30 -0.38
C GLY A 581 -5.04 29.70 0.72
N LEU A 582 -4.91 29.16 1.93
CA LEU A 582 -5.70 29.53 3.12
C LEU A 582 -5.07 30.72 3.85
#